data_AF-A0A832V104-F1
#
_entry.id   AF-A0A832V104-F1
#
_cell.length_a   1.000
_cell.length_b   1.000
_cell.length_c   1.000
_cell.angle_alpha   90.00
_cell.angle_beta   90.00
_cell.angle_gamma   90.00
#
_symmetry.space_group_name_H-M   'P 1'
#
loop_
_entity.id
_entity.type
_entity.pdbx_description
1 polymer ?
#
loop_
_entity_poly.entity_id
_entity_poly.type
_entity_poly.pdbx_seq_one_letter_code
_entity_poly.pdbx_strand_id
1 'polypeptide(L)'
;MDFFAHIFWTAIIFRNQSPLWIPLLFGAIPDSTSWGVWFVQIIVTGKFRKTFKNFRKRPPDFSKLPKWVWTLYGASHSIFSFAVVFGTLSLITGKIFIPVLAWLVHILLDLPTHSREFLGTPFLWPLSDWKFPGFTWGKLWFILLNWGAIIFFIIYLFGIRGETLILF
;
A
#
# COMPACT_ATOMS: atom_id res chain seq x y z
N MET A 1 1.79 -6.26 0.49
CA MET A 1 2.88 -6.27 -0.51
C MET A 1 3.97 -5.27 -0.06
N ASP A 2 4.97 -4.89 -0.88
CA ASP A 2 5.87 -3.79 -0.50
C ASP A 2 5.32 -2.41 -0.94
N PHE A 3 5.75 -1.37 -0.23
CA PHE A 3 5.33 0.02 -0.45
C PHE A 3 5.44 0.50 -1.90
N PHE A 4 6.53 0.17 -2.59
CA PHE A 4 6.76 0.65 -3.95
C PHE A 4 5.86 -0.07 -4.93
N ALA A 5 5.66 -1.39 -4.75
CA ALA A 5 4.73 -2.14 -5.59
C ALA A 5 3.30 -1.58 -5.51
N HIS A 6 2.83 -1.09 -4.34
CA HIS A 6 1.54 -0.38 -4.25
C HIS A 6 1.51 0.90 -5.10
N ILE A 7 2.57 1.70 -5.06
CA ILE A 7 2.68 2.93 -5.86
C ILE A 7 2.66 2.60 -7.35
N PHE A 8 3.42 1.59 -7.79
CA PHE A 8 3.47 1.21 -9.20
C PHE A 8 2.15 0.62 -9.70
N TRP A 9 1.50 -0.27 -8.93
CA TRP A 9 0.17 -0.75 -9.29
C TRP A 9 -0.85 0.39 -9.35
N THR A 10 -0.77 1.36 -8.43
CA THR A 10 -1.59 2.57 -8.48
C THR A 10 -1.33 3.37 -9.76
N ALA A 11 -0.06 3.57 -10.14
CA ALA A 11 0.29 4.27 -11.38
C ALA A 11 -0.28 3.58 -12.63
N ILE A 12 -0.22 2.24 -12.67
CA ILE A 12 -0.75 1.43 -13.79
C ILE A 12 -2.27 1.54 -13.88
N ILE A 13 -2.98 1.34 -12.76
CA ILE A 13 -4.45 1.31 -12.71
C ILE A 13 -5.03 2.71 -12.96
N PHE A 14 -4.45 3.74 -12.36
CA PHE A 14 -4.94 5.11 -12.44
C PHE A 14 -4.24 5.95 -13.52
N ARG A 15 -3.53 5.32 -14.48
CA ARG A 15 -2.71 6.02 -15.50
C ARG A 15 -3.43 7.11 -16.32
N ASN A 16 -4.75 7.04 -16.42
CA ASN A 16 -5.58 7.99 -17.16
C ASN A 16 -6.10 9.15 -16.28
N GLN A 17 -5.85 9.13 -14.97
CA GLN A 17 -6.18 10.23 -14.08
C GLN A 17 -5.19 11.38 -14.29
N SER A 18 -5.72 12.60 -14.41
CA SER A 18 -4.94 13.83 -14.41
C SER A 18 -5.41 14.77 -13.30
N PRO A 19 -4.56 15.14 -12.34
CA PRO A 19 -3.16 14.74 -12.24
C PRO A 19 -2.95 13.37 -11.56
N LEU A 20 -2.00 12.58 -12.07
CA LEU A 20 -1.70 11.22 -11.57
C LEU A 20 -1.15 11.19 -10.13
N TRP A 21 -0.55 12.28 -9.65
CA TRP A 21 0.04 12.29 -8.31
C TRP A 21 -0.99 12.17 -7.19
N ILE A 22 -2.26 12.57 -7.41
CA ILE A 22 -3.32 12.45 -6.39
C ILE A 22 -3.64 10.98 -6.06
N PRO A 23 -3.99 10.11 -7.02
CA PRO A 23 -4.20 8.70 -6.71
C PRO A 23 -2.93 8.03 -6.18
N LEU A 24 -1.73 8.42 -6.63
CA LEU A 24 -0.47 7.89 -6.06
C LEU A 24 -0.35 8.18 -4.56
N LEU A 25 -0.72 9.39 -4.12
CA LEU A 25 -0.77 9.71 -2.69
C LEU A 25 -1.76 8.81 -1.96
N PHE A 26 -3.00 8.65 -2.47
CA PHE A 26 -4.00 7.79 -1.84
C PHE A 26 -3.59 6.32 -1.79
N GLY A 27 -2.91 5.81 -2.82
CA GLY A 27 -2.36 4.46 -2.85
C GLY A 27 -1.18 4.26 -1.89
N ALA A 28 -0.47 5.33 -1.51
CA ALA A 28 0.65 5.28 -0.57
C ALA A 28 0.23 5.51 0.90
N ILE A 29 -0.95 6.07 1.15
CA ILE A 29 -1.44 6.41 2.50
C ILE A 29 -1.42 5.21 3.48
N PRO A 30 -1.90 4.00 3.11
CA PRO A 30 -2.03 2.92 4.08
C PRO A 30 -0.72 2.53 4.77
N ASP A 31 0.34 2.36 3.99
CA ASP A 31 1.69 2.08 4.49
C ASP A 31 2.32 3.30 5.17
N SER A 32 2.18 4.49 4.58
CA SER A 32 2.83 5.71 5.08
C SER A 32 2.34 6.08 6.48
N THR A 33 1.05 5.91 6.75
CA THR A 33 0.42 6.27 8.03
C THR A 33 0.86 5.40 9.19
N SER A 34 1.30 4.16 8.96
CA SER A 34 1.74 3.25 10.01
C SER A 34 3.27 3.07 9.97
N TRP A 35 3.76 2.35 8.97
CA TRP A 35 5.17 2.04 8.77
C TRP A 35 6.00 3.30 8.51
N GLY A 36 5.49 4.22 7.69
CA GLY A 36 6.17 5.49 7.40
C GLY A 36 6.37 6.35 8.64
N VAL A 37 5.33 6.52 9.46
CA VAL A 37 5.42 7.26 10.74
C VAL A 37 6.43 6.61 11.68
N TRP A 38 6.39 5.29 11.82
CA TRP A 38 7.37 4.56 12.65
C TRP A 38 8.80 4.68 12.13
N PHE A 39 8.98 4.65 10.80
CA PHE A 39 10.26 4.85 10.15
C PHE A 39 10.86 6.24 10.44
N VAL A 40 10.04 7.29 10.36
CA VAL A 40 10.46 8.66 10.75
C VAL A 40 10.84 8.71 12.23
N GLN A 41 10.05 8.09 13.11
CA GLN A 41 10.35 8.07 14.54
C GLN A 41 11.70 7.42 14.85
N ILE A 42 12.05 6.28 14.22
CA ILE A 42 13.34 5.62 14.48
C ILE A 42 14.53 6.45 13.97
N ILE A 43 14.34 7.26 12.94
CA ILE A 43 15.36 8.21 12.45
C ILE A 43 15.54 9.34 13.46
N VAL A 44 14.46 10.04 13.81
CA VAL A 44 14.50 11.22 14.70
C VAL A 44 15.02 10.86 16.09
N THR A 45 14.71 9.65 16.59
CA THR A 45 15.17 9.20 17.91
C THR A 45 16.57 8.58 17.90
N GLY A 46 17.29 8.59 16.76
CA GLY A 46 18.63 8.01 16.63
C GLY A 46 18.69 6.49 16.72
N LYS A 47 17.55 5.80 16.71
CA LYS A 47 17.45 4.34 16.86
C LYS A 47 17.67 3.60 15.53
N PHE A 48 17.63 4.29 14.40
CA PHE A 48 17.72 3.74 13.04
C PHE A 48 18.85 2.69 12.90
N ARG A 49 20.10 3.06 13.18
CA ARG A 49 21.27 2.16 13.02
C ARG A 49 21.14 0.89 13.86
N LYS A 50 20.65 1.00 15.10
CA LYS A 50 20.46 -0.14 16.00
C LYS A 50 19.35 -1.06 15.49
N THR A 51 18.23 -0.49 15.07
CA THR A 51 17.08 -1.23 14.51
C THR A 51 17.49 -2.02 13.26
N PHE A 52 18.13 -1.36 12.28
CA PHE A 52 18.57 -2.03 11.05
C PHE A 52 19.63 -3.10 11.30
N LYS A 53 20.58 -2.87 12.22
CA LYS A 53 21.55 -3.90 12.63
C LYS A 53 20.87 -5.14 13.22
N ASN A 54 19.75 -4.95 13.94
CA ASN A 54 18.97 -6.06 14.48
C ASN A 54 18.22 -6.83 13.39
N PHE A 55 17.63 -6.15 12.41
CA PHE A 55 16.94 -6.79 11.28
C PHE A 55 17.87 -7.66 10.43
N ARG A 56 19.14 -7.29 10.29
CA ARG A 56 20.14 -8.14 9.61
C ARG A 56 20.44 -9.44 10.37
N LYS A 57 20.29 -9.44 11.69
CA LYS A 57 20.60 -10.59 12.55
C LYS A 57 19.43 -11.53 12.75
N ARG A 58 18.21 -11.01 12.70
CA ARG A 58 16.97 -11.75 12.96
C ARG A 58 15.79 -11.06 12.28
N PRO A 59 14.74 -11.82 11.90
CA PRO A 59 13.51 -11.23 11.39
C PRO A 59 12.95 -10.16 12.35
N PRO A 60 12.29 -9.12 11.82
CA PRO A 60 11.58 -8.15 12.65
C PRO A 60 10.61 -8.84 13.59
N ASP A 61 10.71 -8.52 14.88
CA ASP A 61 9.78 -9.00 15.89
C ASP A 61 8.65 -8.00 16.04
N PHE A 62 7.57 -8.25 15.31
CA PHE A 62 6.36 -7.44 15.25
C PHE A 62 5.68 -7.23 16.61
N SER A 63 5.91 -8.14 17.58
CA SER A 63 5.36 -8.03 18.94
C SER A 63 5.95 -6.85 19.72
N LYS A 64 7.14 -6.36 19.34
CA LYS A 64 7.85 -5.27 20.00
C LYS A 64 7.50 -3.89 19.45
N LEU A 65 6.66 -3.83 18.41
CA LEU A 65 6.23 -2.55 17.87
C LEU A 65 5.24 -1.86 18.83
N PRO A 66 5.32 -0.52 18.95
CA PRO A 66 4.35 0.22 19.75
C PRO A 66 2.91 -0.05 19.30
N LYS A 67 1.98 -0.12 20.25
CA LYS A 67 0.55 -0.36 19.98
C LYS A 67 -0.05 0.61 18.96
N TRP A 68 0.37 1.88 18.98
CA TRP A 68 -0.12 2.89 18.04
C TRP A 68 0.23 2.56 16.59
N VAL A 69 1.34 1.86 16.31
CA VAL A 69 1.69 1.42 14.95
C VAL A 69 0.61 0.47 14.43
N TRP A 70 0.20 -0.48 15.27
CA TRP A 70 -0.85 -1.45 14.94
C TRP A 70 -2.23 -0.82 14.84
N THR A 71 -2.53 0.19 15.66
CA THR A 71 -3.77 0.96 15.54
C THR A 71 -3.82 1.72 14.22
N LEU A 72 -2.73 2.40 13.83
CA LEU A 72 -2.66 3.08 12.54
C LEU A 72 -2.71 2.09 11.39
N TYR A 73 -2.03 0.94 11.48
CA TYR A 73 -2.11 -0.13 10.49
C TYR A 73 -3.54 -0.65 10.32
N GLY A 74 -4.26 -0.88 11.43
CA GLY A 74 -5.65 -1.30 11.43
C GLY A 74 -6.58 -0.29 10.75
N ALA A 75 -6.48 0.99 11.14
CA ALA A 75 -7.26 2.06 10.54
C ALA A 75 -6.92 2.25 9.06
N SER A 76 -5.65 2.19 8.70
CA SER A 76 -5.20 2.50 7.35
C SER A 76 -5.44 1.36 6.36
N HIS A 77 -5.57 0.11 6.83
CA HIS A 77 -5.82 -1.07 6.00
C HIS A 77 -7.26 -1.56 6.08
N SER A 78 -8.19 -0.71 6.51
CA SER A 78 -9.59 -1.04 6.72
C SER A 78 -10.49 -0.50 5.61
N ILE A 79 -11.34 -1.37 5.04
CA ILE A 79 -12.39 -0.97 4.08
C ILE A 79 -13.41 -0.06 4.76
N PHE A 80 -13.68 -0.25 6.06
CA PHE A 80 -14.56 0.63 6.82
C PHE A 80 -13.98 2.05 6.91
N SER A 81 -12.71 2.18 7.27
CA SER A 81 -12.03 3.48 7.35
C SER A 81 -11.93 4.14 5.98
N PHE A 82 -11.62 3.37 4.93
CA PHE A 82 -11.70 3.83 3.55
C PHE A 82 -13.11 4.35 3.22
N ALA A 83 -14.18 3.62 3.54
CA ALA A 83 -15.54 4.00 3.21
C ALA A 83 -15.96 5.30 3.91
N VAL A 84 -15.54 5.51 5.16
CA VAL A 84 -15.77 6.76 5.89
C VAL A 84 -15.08 7.94 5.19
N VAL A 85 -13.79 7.79 4.83
CA VAL A 85 -13.02 8.84 4.15
C VAL A 85 -13.57 9.11 2.75
N PHE A 86 -13.82 8.06 1.97
CA PHE A 86 -14.39 8.15 0.63
C PHE A 86 -15.77 8.81 0.64
N GLY A 87 -16.66 8.41 1.56
CA GLY A 87 -17.98 8.99 1.74
C GLY A 87 -17.89 10.47 2.12
N THR A 88 -17.05 10.82 3.10
CA THR A 88 -16.86 12.21 3.54
C THR A 88 -16.33 13.09 2.40
N LEU A 89 -15.31 12.64 1.68
CA LEU A 89 -14.75 13.39 0.54
C LEU A 89 -15.77 13.50 -0.61
N SER A 90 -16.56 12.46 -0.86
CA SER A 90 -17.59 12.50 -1.89
C SER A 90 -18.72 13.47 -1.54
N LEU A 91 -19.11 13.54 -0.26
CA LEU A 91 -20.10 14.50 0.24
C LEU A 91 -19.58 15.95 0.15
N ILE A 92 -18.34 16.20 0.57
CA ILE A 92 -17.72 17.54 0.53
C ILE A 92 -17.57 18.02 -0.92
N THR A 93 -17.18 17.13 -1.83
CA THR A 93 -16.95 17.50 -3.23
C THR A 93 -18.21 17.46 -4.09
N GLY A 94 -19.32 16.92 -3.57
CA GLY A 94 -20.57 16.72 -4.30
C GLY A 94 -20.48 15.72 -5.46
N LYS A 95 -19.40 14.92 -5.54
CA LYS A 95 -19.16 13.96 -6.61
C LYS A 95 -18.34 12.77 -6.12
N ILE A 96 -18.37 11.67 -6.87
CA ILE A 96 -17.52 10.51 -6.60
C ILE A 96 -16.05 10.91 -6.84
N PHE A 97 -15.26 11.00 -5.76
CA PHE A 97 -13.85 11.39 -5.85
C PHE A 97 -12.95 10.18 -6.16
N ILE A 98 -12.88 9.85 -7.44
CA ILE A 98 -12.21 8.66 -8.00
C ILE A 98 -10.78 8.43 -7.48
N PRO A 99 -9.89 9.43 -7.31
CA PRO A 99 -8.52 9.19 -6.84
C PRO A 99 -8.42 8.46 -5.50
N VAL A 100 -9.42 8.60 -4.62
CA VAL A 100 -9.46 7.92 -3.30
C VAL A 100 -9.57 6.41 -3.45
N LEU A 101 -10.10 5.90 -4.58
CA LEU A 101 -10.17 4.47 -4.86
C LEU A 101 -8.79 3.80 -4.92
N ALA A 102 -7.71 4.56 -5.09
CA ALA A 102 -6.35 4.03 -4.99
C ALA A 102 -6.04 3.45 -3.60
N TRP A 103 -6.64 4.01 -2.54
CA TRP A 103 -6.58 3.42 -1.20
C TRP A 103 -7.30 2.07 -1.18
N LEU A 104 -8.50 1.96 -1.74
CA LEU A 104 -9.20 0.67 -1.82
C LEU A 104 -8.39 -0.37 -2.60
N VAL A 105 -7.81 0.01 -3.73
CA VAL A 105 -6.91 -0.85 -4.51
C VAL A 105 -5.74 -1.33 -3.67
N HIS A 106 -5.12 -0.47 -2.86
CA HIS A 106 -4.07 -0.86 -1.92
C HIS A 106 -4.55 -1.99 -1.01
N ILE A 107 -5.69 -1.81 -0.33
CA ILE A 107 -6.26 -2.82 0.59
C ILE A 107 -6.53 -4.13 -0.15
N LEU A 108 -7.11 -4.07 -1.35
CA LEU A 108 -7.45 -5.25 -2.14
C LEU A 108 -6.22 -6.03 -2.61
N LEU A 109 -5.14 -5.35 -2.96
CA LEU A 109 -3.86 -6.01 -3.30
C LEU A 109 -3.23 -6.67 -2.08
N ASP A 110 -3.48 -6.12 -0.90
CA ASP A 110 -2.95 -6.63 0.35
C ASP A 110 -3.62 -7.92 0.83
N LEU A 111 -4.92 -8.06 0.62
CA LEU A 111 -5.68 -9.26 1.03
C LEU A 111 -5.01 -10.58 0.57
N PRO A 112 -4.70 -10.80 -0.73
CA PRO A 112 -4.05 -12.01 -1.16
C PRO A 112 -2.52 -11.99 -0.98
N THR A 113 -1.88 -10.85 -0.74
CA THR A 113 -0.42 -10.72 -0.68
C THR A 113 0.16 -10.73 0.74
N HIS A 114 -0.70 -10.75 1.76
CA HIS A 114 -0.31 -10.88 3.15
C HIS A 114 -0.90 -12.13 3.80
N SER A 115 -0.01 -12.94 4.38
CA SER A 115 -0.42 -14.09 5.18
C SER A 115 -0.88 -13.64 6.57
N ARG A 116 -1.86 -14.37 7.12
CA ARG A 116 -2.47 -14.09 8.42
C ARG A 116 -1.44 -14.10 9.56
N GLU A 117 -0.41 -14.94 9.44
CA GLU A 117 0.59 -15.23 10.47
C GLU A 117 1.70 -14.16 10.57
N PHE A 118 1.90 -13.36 9.52
CA PHE A 118 3.02 -12.41 9.46
C PHE A 118 2.55 -10.95 9.48
N LEU A 119 1.75 -10.56 8.49
CA LEU A 119 1.28 -9.17 8.30
C LEU A 119 -0.14 -9.14 7.76
N GLY A 120 -1.04 -9.97 8.31
CA GLY A 120 -2.39 -10.09 7.79
C GLY A 120 -3.19 -8.78 7.88
N THR A 121 -3.75 -8.37 6.75
CA THR A 121 -4.51 -7.14 6.54
C THR A 121 -5.86 -7.19 7.27
N PRO A 122 -6.09 -6.33 8.28
CA PRO A 122 -7.34 -6.32 9.06
C PRO A 122 -8.42 -5.47 8.37
N PHE A 123 -8.85 -5.89 7.19
CA PHE A 123 -9.72 -5.09 6.32
C PHE A 123 -11.11 -4.74 6.90
N LEU A 124 -11.53 -5.44 7.97
CA LEU A 124 -12.78 -5.18 8.68
C LEU A 124 -12.60 -4.38 9.98
N TRP A 125 -11.38 -3.94 10.32
CA TRP A 125 -11.15 -3.14 11.52
C TRP A 125 -12.00 -1.84 11.49
N PRO A 126 -12.56 -1.34 12.60
CA PRO A 126 -12.48 -1.88 13.96
C PRO A 126 -13.56 -2.92 14.28
N LEU A 127 -14.38 -3.31 13.30
CA LEU A 127 -15.53 -4.19 13.51
C LEU A 127 -15.12 -5.65 13.70
N SER A 128 -13.99 -6.07 13.11
CA SER A 128 -13.47 -7.43 13.24
C SER A 128 -11.95 -7.47 13.03
N ASP A 129 -11.30 -8.37 13.77
CA ASP A 129 -9.88 -8.69 13.64
C ASP A 129 -9.61 -9.83 12.64
N TRP A 130 -10.65 -10.29 11.92
CA TRP A 130 -10.50 -11.32 10.91
C TRP A 130 -9.60 -10.84 9.75
N LYS A 131 -8.69 -11.71 9.32
CA LYS A 131 -7.68 -11.43 8.28
C LYS A 131 -7.74 -12.52 7.21
N PHE A 132 -7.65 -12.14 5.94
CA PHE A 132 -7.65 -13.10 4.84
C PHE A 132 -6.38 -13.98 4.89
N PRO A 133 -6.47 -15.29 4.61
CA PRO A 133 -5.30 -16.19 4.59
C PRO A 133 -4.53 -16.06 3.27
N GLY A 134 -3.90 -14.90 3.03
CA GLY A 134 -3.13 -14.63 1.82
C GLY A 134 -1.76 -15.33 1.77
N PHE A 135 -1.04 -15.11 0.66
CA PHE A 135 0.32 -15.60 0.50
C PHE A 135 1.31 -14.73 1.29
N THR A 136 2.43 -15.34 1.69
CA THR A 136 3.53 -14.58 2.30
C THR A 136 4.28 -13.80 1.21
N TRP A 137 4.21 -12.47 1.25
CA TRP A 137 4.94 -11.57 0.36
C TRP A 137 6.43 -11.92 0.21
N GLY A 138 7.10 -12.30 1.30
CA GLY A 138 8.55 -12.57 1.33
C GLY A 138 9.03 -13.79 0.51
N LYS A 139 8.14 -14.53 -0.16
CA LYS A 139 8.55 -15.65 -1.02
C LYS A 139 9.14 -15.12 -2.33
N LEU A 140 10.37 -15.51 -2.65
CA LEU A 140 11.11 -15.01 -3.82
C LEU A 140 10.33 -15.12 -5.13
N TRP A 141 9.70 -16.27 -5.40
CA TRP A 141 8.90 -16.46 -6.62
C TRP A 141 7.75 -15.46 -6.74
N PHE A 142 7.14 -15.06 -5.61
CA PHE A 142 6.00 -14.16 -5.59
C PHE A 142 6.44 -12.71 -5.81
N ILE A 143 7.58 -12.31 -5.21
CA ILE A 143 8.24 -11.03 -5.47
C ILE A 143 8.58 -10.92 -6.97
N LEU A 144 9.23 -11.94 -7.55
CA LEU A 144 9.62 -11.95 -8.95
C LEU A 144 8.39 -11.87 -9.88
N LEU A 145 7.34 -12.63 -9.57
CA LEU A 145 6.10 -12.59 -10.35
C LEU A 145 5.44 -11.20 -10.31
N ASN A 146 5.31 -10.60 -9.12
CA ASN A 146 4.68 -9.30 -8.97
C ASN A 146 5.47 -8.20 -9.67
N TRP A 147 6.79 -8.11 -9.43
CA TRP A 147 7.62 -7.10 -10.06
C TRP A 147 7.76 -7.33 -11.57
N GLY A 148 7.82 -8.58 -12.02
CA GLY A 148 7.77 -8.92 -13.44
C GLY A 148 6.48 -8.44 -14.10
N ALA A 149 5.33 -8.63 -13.45
CA ALA A 149 4.04 -8.13 -13.93
C ALA A 149 4.00 -6.60 -13.98
N ILE A 150 4.48 -5.91 -12.93
CA ILE A 150 4.57 -4.44 -12.90
C ILE A 150 5.41 -3.93 -14.08
N ILE A 151 6.61 -4.47 -14.26
CA ILE A 151 7.52 -4.07 -15.34
C ILE A 151 6.86 -4.31 -16.71
N PHE A 152 6.27 -5.50 -16.90
CA PHE A 152 5.55 -5.84 -18.12
C PHE A 152 4.45 -4.82 -18.43
N PHE A 153 3.57 -4.51 -17.47
CA PHE A 153 2.48 -3.56 -17.68
C PHE A 153 2.97 -2.12 -17.89
N ILE A 154 4.05 -1.71 -17.22
CA ILE A 154 4.65 -0.40 -17.47
C ILE A 154 5.16 -0.32 -18.90
N ILE A 155 5.94 -1.31 -19.36
CA ILE A 155 6.46 -1.34 -20.74
C ILE A 155 5.31 -1.39 -21.75
N TYR A 156 4.33 -2.26 -21.53
CA TYR A 156 3.20 -2.41 -22.44
C TYR A 156 2.35 -1.14 -22.53
N LEU A 157 1.94 -0.55 -21.40
CA LEU A 157 1.02 0.58 -21.38
C LEU A 157 1.69 1.92 -21.68
N PHE A 158 2.95 2.11 -21.27
CA PHE A 158 3.67 3.37 -21.46
C PHE A 158 4.63 3.33 -22.65
N GLY A 159 5.06 2.16 -23.12
CA GLY A 159 5.83 2.00 -24.35
C GLY A 159 5.00 2.23 -25.61
N ILE A 160 3.75 1.75 -25.65
CA ILE A 160 2.85 1.95 -26.81
C ILE A 160 2.50 3.43 -27.03
N ARG A 161 2.49 4.25 -25.97
CA ARG A 161 2.29 5.71 -26.10
C ARG A 161 3.40 6.43 -26.85
N GLY A 162 4.60 5.84 -26.97
CA GLY A 162 5.69 6.37 -27.78
C GLY A 162 5.41 6.30 -29.30
N GLU A 163 4.55 5.37 -29.74
CA GLU A 163 4.22 5.21 -31.16
C GLU A 163 2.99 6.04 -31.58
N THR A 164 2.09 6.38 -30.65
CA THR A 164 0.88 7.16 -30.98
C THR A 164 1.14 8.66 -31.14
N LEU A 165 2.29 9.18 -30.68
CA LEU A 165 2.68 10.60 -30.82
C LEU A 165 3.39 10.93 -32.15
N ILE A 166 3.65 9.93 -33.02
CA ILE A 166 4.28 10.13 -34.33
C ILE A 166 3.24 10.17 -35.47
N LEU A 167 1.96 9.94 -35.15
CA LEU A 167 0.89 9.86 -36.14
C LEU A 167 -0.26 10.81 -35.82
N PHE A 168 0.01 12.10 -35.56
CA PHE A 168 -0.95 13.20 -35.72
C PHE A 168 -0.22 14.50 -36.03
#